data_AF-W7YE40-F1
#
_entry.id   AF-W7YE40-F1
#
_cell.length_a   1.000
_cell.length_b   1.000
_cell.length_c   1.000
_cell.angle_alpha   90.00
_cell.angle_beta   90.00
_cell.angle_gamma   90.00
#
_symmetry.space_group_name_H-M   'P 1'
#
loop_
_entity.id
_entity.type
_entity.pdbx_description
1 polymer ?
#
loop_
_entity_poly.entity_id
_entity_poly.type
_entity_poly.pdbx_seq_one_letter_code
_entity_poly.pdbx_strand_id
1 'polypeptide(L)' 'MLDTAATESNFIFAQDKMDLFKQLHLLDPNTKEVMYLRLTGEFSFREIGEILGRDETWARVTFYRGKQKLMRGRNQ' A
#
# COMPACT_ATOMS: atom_id res chain seq x y z
N MET A 1 3.88 -36.59 -6.35
CA MET A 1 4.26 -35.43 -7.17
C MET A 1 3.70 -34.22 -6.43
N LEU A 2 4.54 -33.50 -5.69
CA LEU A 2 4.10 -32.33 -4.93
C LEU A 2 3.78 -31.21 -5.91
N ASP A 3 2.68 -30.50 -5.67
CA ASP A 3 2.13 -29.47 -6.52
C ASP A 3 3.06 -28.24 -6.60
N THR A 4 4.04 -28.31 -7.52
CA THR A 4 5.06 -27.29 -7.72
C THR A 4 4.44 -25.95 -8.15
N ALA A 5 3.35 -26.00 -8.93
CA ALA A 5 2.66 -24.82 -9.44
C ALA A 5 1.95 -24.03 -8.32
N ALA A 6 1.31 -24.71 -7.37
CA ALA A 6 0.72 -24.06 -6.20
C ALA A 6 1.78 -23.41 -5.29
N THR A 7 2.95 -24.04 -5.17
CA THR A 7 4.05 -23.53 -4.35
C THR A 7 4.71 -22.29 -4.97
N GLU A 8 4.96 -22.32 -6.28
CA GLU A 8 5.51 -21.18 -7.04
C GLU A 8 4.57 -19.99 -7.03
N SER A 9 3.27 -20.22 -7.23
CA SER A 9 2.25 -19.18 -7.21
C SER A 9 2.19 -18.47 -5.84
N ASN A 10 2.13 -19.24 -4.74
CA ASN A 10 2.14 -18.70 -3.38
C ASN A 10 3.43 -17.93 -3.07
N PHE A 11 4.58 -18.40 -3.56
CA PHE A 11 5.86 -17.72 -3.41
C PHE A 11 5.88 -16.37 -4.16
N ILE A 12 5.41 -16.34 -5.41
CA ILE A 12 5.31 -15.11 -6.21
C ILE A 12 4.40 -14.09 -5.52
N PHE A 13 3.24 -14.50 -5.03
CA PHE A 13 2.34 -13.61 -4.29
C PHE A 13 2.96 -13.08 -2.98
N ALA A 14 3.68 -13.92 -2.25
CA ALA A 14 4.37 -13.51 -1.03
C ALA A 14 5.52 -12.52 -1.32
N GLN A 15 6.26 -12.74 -2.41
CA GLN A 15 7.33 -11.86 -2.88
C GLN A 15 6.76 -10.50 -3.32
N ASP A 16 5.69 -10.49 -4.10
CA ASP A 16 4.99 -9.27 -4.53
C ASP A 16 4.49 -8.44 -3.35
N LYS A 17 3.97 -9.11 -2.32
CA LYS A 17 3.56 -8.47 -1.07
C LYS A 17 4.78 -7.85 -0.38
N MET A 18 5.86 -8.62 -0.19
CA MET A 18 7.06 -8.13 0.47
C MET A 18 7.61 -6.87 -0.23
N ASP A 19 7.69 -6.89 -1.55
CA ASP A 19 8.24 -5.77 -2.32
C ASP A 19 7.32 -4.55 -2.30
N LEU A 20 5.99 -4.73 -2.29
CA LEU A 20 5.05 -3.64 -2.01
C LEU A 20 5.33 -2.99 -0.65
N PHE A 21 5.51 -3.77 0.41
CA PHE A 21 5.77 -3.25 1.76
C PHE A 21 7.13 -2.56 1.87
N LYS A 22 8.17 -3.03 1.15
CA LYS A 22 9.46 -2.33 1.04
C LYS A 22 9.30 -0.98 0.35
N GLN A 23 8.57 -0.92 -0.77
CA GLN A 23 8.34 0.34 -1.48
C GLN A 23 7.51 1.33 -0.64
N LEU A 24 6.51 0.86 0.11
CA LEU A 24 5.76 1.69 1.06
C LEU A 24 6.67 2.32 2.12
N HIS A 25 7.69 1.59 2.57
CA HIS A 25 8.64 2.08 3.57
C HIS A 25 9.51 3.25 3.08
N LEU A 26 9.66 3.41 1.76
CA LEU A 26 10.39 4.51 1.13
C LEU A 26 9.55 5.78 0.95
N LEU A 27 8.23 5.72 1.21
CA LEU A 27 7.36 6.88 1.15
C LEU A 27 7.58 7.79 2.36
N ASP A 28 7.24 9.07 2.20
CA ASP A 28 7.22 10.01 3.32
C ASP A 28 6.24 9.53 4.42
N PRO A 29 6.50 9.88 5.69
CA PRO A 29 5.77 9.31 6.83
C PRO A 29 4.25 9.42 6.71
N ASN A 30 3.73 10.58 6.31
CA ASN A 30 2.30 10.81 6.13
C ASN A 30 1.71 9.92 5.03
N THR A 31 2.39 9.84 3.87
CA THR A 31 1.92 9.00 2.77
C THR A 31 1.95 7.51 3.16
N LYS A 32 3.01 7.07 3.83
CA LYS A 32 3.14 5.69 4.33
C LYS A 32 2.00 5.31 5.28
N GLU A 33 1.68 6.19 6.23
CA GLU A 33 0.65 5.94 7.24
C GLU A 33 -0.75 5.90 6.62
N VAL A 34 -1.08 6.85 5.74
CA VAL A 34 -2.34 6.82 4.95
C VAL A 34 -2.45 5.53 4.12
N MET A 35 -1.36 5.09 3.49
CA MET A 35 -1.34 3.85 2.71
C MET A 35 -1.56 2.62 3.60
N TYR A 36 -0.90 2.52 4.75
CA TYR A 36 -1.09 1.40 5.67
C TYR A 36 -2.54 1.32 6.16
N LEU A 37 -3.10 2.42 6.66
CA LEU A 37 -4.48 2.45 7.12
C LEU A 37 -5.46 2.07 6.00
N ARG A 38 -5.25 2.59 4.78
CA ARG A 38 -6.15 2.26 3.66
C ARG A 38 -6.01 0.83 3.16
N LEU A 39 -4.82 0.24 3.22
CA LEU A 39 -4.56 -1.13 2.78
C LEU A 39 -5.13 -2.19 3.73
N THR A 40 -5.38 -1.87 5.01
CA THR A 40 -6.15 -2.74 5.91
C THR A 40 -7.57 -2.99 5.40
N GLY A 41 -8.12 -2.04 4.62
CA GLY A 41 -9.50 -2.06 4.12
C GLY A 41 -10.54 -1.58 5.15
N GLU A 42 -10.14 -1.34 6.40
CA GLU A 42 -11.06 -1.08 7.51
C GLU A 42 -11.48 0.39 7.63
N PHE A 43 -10.66 1.33 7.16
CA PHE A 43 -10.91 2.77 7.35
C PHE A 43 -11.16 3.51 6.04
N SER A 44 -12.29 4.22 5.95
CA SER A 44 -12.60 5.17 4.87
C SER A 44 -11.62 6.36 4.88
N PHE A 45 -11.54 7.13 3.78
CA PHE A 45 -10.67 8.33 3.74
C PHE A 45 -11.07 9.37 4.79
N ARG A 46 -12.35 9.43 5.16
CA ARG A 46 -12.83 10.31 6.22
C ARG A 46 -12.28 9.90 7.58
N GLU A 47 -12.40 8.62 7.93
CA GLU A 47 -11.87 8.08 9.19
C GLU A 47 -10.34 8.17 9.25
N ILE A 48 -9.65 7.96 8.13
CA ILE A 48 -8.19 8.16 8.05
C ILE A 48 -7.83 9.63 8.30
N GLY A 49 -8.57 10.57 7.71
CA GLY A 49 -8.39 11.99 7.98
C GLY A 49 -8.56 12.30 9.47
N GLU A 50 -9.64 11.80 10.07
CA GLU A 50 -9.93 11.97 11.51
C GLU A 50 -8.81 11.42 12.41
N ILE A 51 -8.36 10.18 12.15
CA ILE A 51 -7.23 9.54 12.89
C ILE A 51 -5.96 10.40 12.82
N LEU A 52 -5.69 11.02 11.67
CA LEU A 52 -4.47 11.79 11.42
C LEU A 52 -4.63 13.30 11.70
N GLY A 53 -5.78 13.75 12.21
CA GLY A 53 -6.05 15.16 12.48
C GLY A 53 -6.05 16.01 11.20
N ARG A 54 -6.64 15.49 10.13
CA ARG A 54 -6.75 16.08 8.78
C ARG A 54 -8.17 15.87 8.22
N ASP A 55 -8.45 16.46 7.06
CA ASP A 55 -9.73 16.23 6.37
C ASP A 55 -9.66 15.02 5.40
N GLU A 56 -10.83 14.58 4.94
CA GLU A 56 -10.97 13.48 3.98
C GLU A 56 -10.23 13.76 2.66
N THR A 57 -10.23 15.02 2.21
CA THR A 57 -9.62 15.42 0.92
C THR A 57 -8.11 15.23 0.97
N TRP A 58 -7.49 15.62 2.07
CA TRP A 58 -6.07 15.43 2.33
C TRP A 58 -5.71 13.95 2.34
N ALA A 59 -6.47 13.10 3.03
CA ALA A 59 -6.23 11.66 3.07
C ALA A 59 -6.33 11.04 1.67
N ARG A 60 -7.37 11.41 0.91
CA ARG A 60 -7.58 10.95 -0.48
C ARG A 60 -6.44 11.36 -1.40
N VAL A 61 -6.06 12.63 -1.42
CA VAL A 61 -4.97 13.15 -2.27
C VAL A 61 -3.63 12.51 -1.89
N THR A 62 -3.36 12.36 -0.60
CA THR A 62 -2.14 11.72 -0.10
C THR A 62 -2.05 10.27 -0.54
N PHE A 63 -3.14 9.51 -0.41
CA PHE A 63 -3.23 8.13 -0.90
C PHE A 63 -2.95 8.03 -2.40
N TYR A 64 -3.60 8.85 -3.22
CA TYR A 64 -3.40 8.79 -4.68
C TYR A 64 -1.97 9.15 -5.08
N ARG A 65 -1.34 10.14 -4.42
CA ARG A 65 0.07 10.48 -4.66
C ARG A 65 0.99 9.31 -4.29
N GLY A 66 0.76 8.64 -3.17
CA GLY A 66 1.47 7.42 -2.78
C GLY A 66 1.32 6.31 -3.81
N LYS A 67 0.08 6.02 -4.23
CA LYS A 67 -0.22 5.03 -5.26
C LYS A 67 0.49 5.32 -6.59
N GLN A 68 0.54 6.58 -7.02
CA GLN A 68 1.28 7.00 -8.23
C GLN A 68 2.79 6.77 -8.10
N LYS A 69 3.39 7.05 -6.93
CA LYS A 69 4.82 6.78 -6.67
C LYS A 69 5.12 5.28 -6.78
N LEU A 70 4.28 4.42 -6.20
CA LEU A 70 4.43 2.96 -6.28
C LEU A 70 4.26 2.43 -7.70
N MET A 71 3.29 2.97 -8.46
CA MET A 71 3.07 2.57 -9.85
C MET A 71 4.24 2.94 -10.77
N ARG A 72 4.89 4.08 -10.55
CA ARG A 72 6.07 4.49 -11.31
C ARG A 72 7.28 3.58 -11.05
N GLY A 73 7.45 3.10 -9.82
CA GLY A 73 8.53 2.19 -9.43
C GLY A 73 8.41 0.74 -9.97
N ARG A 74 7.30 0.40 -10.64
CA ARG A 74 7.10 -0.93 -11.28
C ARG A 74 7.48 -0.96 -12.77
N ASN A 75 7.84 0.18 -13.36
CA ASN A 75 8.19 0.31 -14.79
C ASN A 75 9.70 0.47 -15.02
N GLN A 76 10.55 0.05 -14.07
CA GLN A 76 12.01 0.00 -14.22
C GLN A 76 12.51 -1.41 -13.98
#